data_AF-A0A9E2URI4-F1
#
_entry.id   AF-A0A9E2URI4-F1
#
_cell.length_a   1.000
_cell.length_b   1.000
_cell.length_c   1.000
_cell.angle_alpha   90.00
_cell.angle_beta   90.00
_cell.angle_gamma   90.00
#
_symmetry.space_group_name_H-M   'P 1'
#
loop_
_entity.id
_entity.type
_entity.pdbx_description
1 polymer ?
#
loop_
_entity_poly.entity_id
_entity_poly.type
_entity_poly.pdbx_seq_one_letter_code
_entity_poly.pdbx_strand_id
1 'polypeptide(L)' 'DFIEERPTENLSVNDPNHEFDPDKFNRISSLIADCKKIYMSRIGEVPAAKLKEMGIEPIVFNGLIKEISGQ' A
#
# COMPACT_ATOMS: atom_id res chain seq x y z
N ASP A 1 -4.73 -15.74 9.80
CA ASP A 1 -4.14 -15.15 8.58
C ASP A 1 -2.62 -15.27 8.62
N PHE A 2 -1.98 -15.46 7.46
CA PHE A 2 -0.52 -15.50 7.33
C PHE A 2 0.03 -14.08 7.16
N ILE A 3 1.07 -13.72 7.90
CA ILE A 3 1.77 -12.43 7.78
C ILE A 3 3.15 -12.72 7.20
N GLU A 4 3.47 -12.09 6.06
CA GLU A 4 4.77 -12.16 5.40
C GLU A 4 5.40 -10.76 5.38
N GLU A 5 6.69 -10.67 5.69
CA GLU A 5 7.45 -9.43 5.52
C GLU A 5 8.28 -9.53 4.23
N ARG A 6 8.09 -8.54 3.33
CA ARG A 6 8.85 -8.43 2.07
C ARG A 6 9.65 -7.13 2.08
N PRO A 7 10.98 -7.17 1.85
CA PRO A 7 11.77 -5.95 1.75
C PRO A 7 11.32 -5.13 0.54
N THR A 8 11.27 -3.80 0.72
CA THR A 8 10.93 -2.85 -0.34
C THR A 8 11.81 -1.61 -0.25
N GLU A 9 12.00 -0.95 -1.39
CA GLU A 9 12.62 0.37 -1.46
C GLU A 9 11.63 1.45 -1.01
N ASN A 10 12.13 2.51 -0.38
CA ASN A 10 11.31 3.70 -0.10
C ASN A 10 11.26 4.56 -1.36
N LEU A 11 10.07 4.66 -1.97
CA LEU A 11 9.82 5.45 -3.17
C LEU A 11 9.15 6.81 -2.88
N SER A 12 8.93 7.16 -1.60
CA SER A 12 8.34 8.44 -1.19
C SER A 12 9.30 9.60 -1.46
N VAL A 13 8.79 10.66 -2.06
CA VAL A 13 9.55 11.90 -2.32
C VAL A 13 9.31 12.99 -1.27
N ASN A 14 8.47 12.72 -0.26
CA ASN A 14 8.12 13.65 0.84
C ASN A 14 7.61 15.04 0.41
N ASP A 15 7.06 15.14 -0.80
CA ASP A 15 6.41 16.34 -1.31
C ASP A 15 4.92 16.05 -1.57
N PRO A 16 3.98 16.61 -0.80
CA PRO A 16 2.55 16.33 -0.99
C PRO A 16 2.01 16.78 -2.34
N ASN A 17 2.72 17.66 -3.07
CA ASN A 17 2.29 18.19 -4.36
C ASN A 17 2.96 17.51 -5.55
N HIS A 18 3.73 16.43 -5.32
CA HIS A 18 4.37 15.72 -6.42
C HIS A 18 3.31 15.11 -7.36
N GLU A 19 3.60 15.08 -8.65
CA GLU A 19 2.74 14.40 -9.61
C GLU A 19 2.74 12.88 -9.39
N PHE A 20 1.63 12.23 -9.72
CA PHE A 20 1.54 10.78 -9.64
C PHE A 20 2.53 10.12 -10.61
N ASP A 21 3.43 9.29 -10.07
CA ASP A 21 4.44 8.56 -10.84
C ASP A 21 3.96 7.11 -11.07
N PRO A 22 3.51 6.76 -12.29
CA PRO A 22 2.99 5.43 -12.59
C PRO A 22 4.05 4.33 -12.49
N ASP A 23 5.32 4.64 -12.78
CA ASP A 23 6.39 3.64 -12.74
C ASP A 23 6.71 3.25 -11.30
N LYS A 24 6.77 4.24 -10.39
CA LYS A 24 6.91 3.97 -8.95
C LYS A 24 5.72 3.17 -8.41
N PHE A 25 4.51 3.52 -8.82
CA PHE A 25 3.32 2.77 -8.42
C PHE A 25 3.39 1.32 -8.90
N ASN A 26 3.74 1.10 -10.17
CA ASN A 26 3.81 -0.24 -10.77
C ASN A 26 4.85 -1.14 -10.09
N ARG A 27 5.98 -0.59 -9.63
CA ARG A 27 6.98 -1.35 -8.86
C ARG A 27 6.40 -1.90 -7.56
N ILE A 28 5.71 -1.06 -6.80
CA ILE A 28 5.08 -1.49 -5.54
C ILE A 28 3.91 -2.43 -5.80
N SER A 29 3.01 -2.07 -6.72
CA SER A 29 1.79 -2.85 -6.98
C SER A 29 2.10 -4.26 -7.49
N SER A 30 3.20 -4.45 -8.22
CA SER A 30 3.68 -5.78 -8.64
C SER A 30 4.13 -6.66 -7.47
N LEU A 31 4.73 -6.07 -6.42
CA LEU A 31 5.18 -6.80 -5.23
C LEU A 31 4.04 -7.29 -4.34
N ILE A 32 2.87 -6.66 -4.46
CA ILE A 32 1.68 -6.92 -3.63
C ILE A 32 0.49 -7.40 -4.46
N ALA A 33 0.70 -7.79 -5.72
CA ALA A 33 -0.38 -8.16 -6.64
C ALA A 33 -1.16 -9.40 -6.20
N ASP A 34 -0.55 -10.24 -5.35
CA ASP A 34 -1.15 -11.42 -4.74
C ASP A 34 -1.91 -11.11 -3.42
N CYS A 35 -1.86 -9.87 -2.94
CA CYS A 35 -2.54 -9.46 -1.72
C CYS A 35 -4.00 -9.04 -1.98
N LYS A 36 -4.89 -9.31 -1.03
CA LYS A 36 -6.29 -8.82 -1.05
C LYS A 36 -6.48 -7.49 -0.31
N LYS A 37 -5.67 -7.27 0.72
CA LYS A 37 -5.71 -6.10 1.60
C LYS A 37 -4.29 -5.65 1.87
N ILE A 38 -4.08 -4.34 1.95
CA ILE A 38 -2.83 -3.77 2.43
C ILE A 38 -3.14 -2.73 3.51
N TYR A 39 -2.29 -2.67 4.54
CA TYR A 39 -2.44 -1.78 5.68
C TYR A 39 -1.32 -0.73 5.67
N MET A 40 -1.67 0.53 5.86
CA MET A 40 -0.70 1.64 5.87
C MET A 40 -1.18 2.79 6.75
N SER A 41 -0.28 3.64 7.20
CA SER A 41 -0.66 4.81 8.02
C SER A 41 -1.30 5.91 7.19
N ARG A 42 -0.94 6.04 5.91
CA ARG A 42 -1.43 7.07 4.97
C ARG A 42 -1.31 6.60 3.52
N ILE A 43 -2.21 7.08 2.66
CA ILE A 43 -2.15 6.90 1.22
C ILE A 43 -2.84 8.09 0.52
N GLY A 44 -2.32 8.50 -0.63
CA GLY A 44 -2.97 9.51 -1.48
C GLY A 44 -4.20 8.95 -2.22
N GLU A 45 -5.09 9.83 -2.67
CA GLU A 45 -6.35 9.42 -3.32
C GLU A 45 -6.10 8.60 -4.60
N VAL A 46 -5.20 9.06 -5.47
CA VAL A 46 -4.88 8.41 -6.75
C VAL A 46 -4.34 6.99 -6.58
N PRO A 47 -3.27 6.73 -5.80
CA PRO A 47 -2.79 5.36 -5.59
C PRO A 47 -3.83 4.47 -4.88
N ALA A 48 -4.65 5.03 -3.97
CA ALA A 48 -5.71 4.26 -3.32
C ALA A 48 -6.80 3.78 -4.31
N ALA A 49 -7.21 4.64 -5.24
CA ALA A 49 -8.16 4.27 -6.28
C ALA A 49 -7.61 3.17 -7.19
N LYS A 50 -6.35 3.31 -7.64
CA LYS A 50 -5.69 2.33 -8.50
C LYS A 50 -5.54 0.95 -7.84
N LEU A 51 -5.22 0.90 -6.55
CA LEU A 51 -5.18 -0.38 -5.83
C LEU A 51 -6.54 -1.08 -5.82
N LYS A 52 -7.62 -0.32 -5.60
CA LYS A 52 -9.00 -0.87 -5.64
C LYS A 52 -9.36 -1.41 -7.02
N GLU A 53 -8.95 -0.74 -8.10
CA GLU A 53 -9.11 -1.24 -9.48
C GLU A 53 -8.38 -2.57 -9.69
N MET A 54 -7.26 -2.78 -9.01
CA MET A 54 -6.50 -4.03 -9.01
C MET A 54 -7.09 -5.12 -8.08
N GLY A 55 -8.20 -4.85 -7.37
CA GLY A 55 -8.79 -5.78 -6.41
C GLY A 55 -8.07 -5.82 -5.06
N ILE A 56 -7.19 -4.87 -4.79
CA ILE A 56 -6.45 -4.72 -3.54
C ILE A 56 -7.15 -3.64 -2.71
N GLU A 57 -7.59 -3.96 -1.50
CA GLU A 57 -8.24 -3.00 -0.60
C GLU A 57 -7.18 -2.27 0.26
N PRO A 58 -6.99 -0.94 0.08
CA PRO A 58 -6.13 -0.16 0.96
C PRO A 58 -6.85 0.23 2.25
N ILE A 59 -6.24 -0.10 3.39
CA ILE A 59 -6.76 0.18 4.73
C ILE A 59 -5.82 1.14 5.46
N VAL A 60 -6.34 2.32 5.82
CA VAL A 60 -5.60 3.26 6.67
C VAL A 60 -5.72 2.79 8.12
N PHE A 61 -4.60 2.40 8.71
CA PHE A 61 -4.52 1.86 10.06
C PHE A 61 -3.31 2.43 10.80
N ASN A 62 -3.53 2.95 12.01
CA ASN A 62 -2.50 3.60 12.83
C ASN A 62 -2.19 2.81 14.13
N GLY A 63 -2.50 1.52 14.16
CA GLY A 63 -2.20 0.63 15.28
C GLY A 63 -0.99 -0.28 15.04
N LEU A 64 -0.81 -1.25 15.92
CA LEU A 64 0.27 -2.23 15.86
C LEU A 64 -0.07 -3.35 14.87
N ILE A 65 0.93 -3.89 14.19
CA ILE A 65 0.75 -5.00 13.24
C ILE A 65 0.01 -6.20 13.88
N LYS A 66 0.29 -6.51 15.16
CA LYS A 66 -0.39 -7.58 15.90
C LYS A 66 -1.91 -7.41 16.03
N GLU A 67 -2.41 -6.19 15.91
CA GLU A 67 -3.84 -5.86 16.01
C GLU A 67 -4.57 -6.12 14.68
N ILE A 68 -3.83 -6.23 13.57
CA ILE A 68 -4.38 -6.55 12.25
C ILE A 68 -4.84 -8.01 12.19
N SER A 69 -4.05 -8.93 12.74
CA SER A 69 -4.36 -10.37 12.76
C SER A 69 -5.53 -10.78 13.66
N GLY A 70 -6.07 -9.84 14.44
CA GLY A 70 -7.19 -10.07 15.36
C GLY A 70 -8.55 -9.54 14.87
N GLN A 71 -8.62 -9.00 13.64
CA GLN A 71 -9.83 -8.45 13.03
C GLN A 71 -10.55 -9.43 12.09
#